data_AF-A0A7Z2RBV0-F1
#
_entry.id   AF-A0A7Z2RBV0-F1
#
_cell.length_a   1.000
_cell.length_b   1.000
_cell.length_c   1.000
_cell.angle_alpha   90.00
_cell.angle_beta   90.00
_cell.angle_gamma   90.00
#
_symmetry.space_group_name_H-M   'P 1'
#
loop_
_entity.id
_entity.type
_entity.pdbx_description
1 polymer ?
#
loop_
_entity_poly.entity_id
_entity_poly.type
_entity_poly.pdbx_seq_one_letter_code
_entity_poly.pdbx_strand_id
1 'polypeptide(L)'
;MAERIYRKLEGMTLEYVSGRLEENPKENSIRYEVTVDMDLDFTHFVQMANAYIPDYLGNPVNAIRPELDGLAYHYSYNYLFDAAGKISDNQALFGLFNSPRYYMDQWANGLHLRVRYGKPEFVQVGRKLRVTARKDFRPLDDTSQIEIGDLPVLQFHWALNLLQSDLTVPGLIAPATKVVLMYMDEDFVEVEGEQLFRGTRYINGKQLSFGNIAPKQILTAQ
;
A
#
# COMPACT_ATOMS: atom_id res chain seq x y z
N MET A 1 -7.41 -21.48 4.25
CA MET A 1 -7.37 -20.02 4.44
C MET A 1 -8.76 -19.50 4.14
N ALA A 2 -9.36 -18.70 5.03
CA ALA A 2 -10.63 -18.05 4.72
C ALA A 2 -10.42 -17.08 3.54
N GLU A 3 -11.38 -17.03 2.63
CA GLU A 3 -11.38 -16.10 1.50
C GLU A 3 -11.37 -14.66 2.03
N ARG A 4 -10.42 -13.84 1.57
CA ARG A 4 -10.33 -12.44 2.00
C ARG A 4 -11.45 -11.66 1.34
N ILE A 5 -12.25 -10.96 2.14
CA ILE A 5 -13.28 -10.05 1.63
C ILE A 5 -12.61 -8.71 1.31
N TYR A 6 -12.62 -8.33 0.04
CA TYR A 6 -12.21 -7.00 -0.41
C TYR A 6 -13.45 -6.13 -0.60
N ARG A 7 -13.39 -4.87 -0.18
CA ARG A 7 -14.48 -3.91 -0.35
C ARG A 7 -13.97 -2.54 -0.72
N LYS A 8 -14.61 -1.94 -1.72
CA LYS A 8 -14.39 -0.52 -1.98
C LYS A 8 -14.91 0.31 -0.82
N LEU A 9 -14.09 1.25 -0.35
CA LEU A 9 -14.47 2.22 0.67
C LEU A 9 -14.77 3.56 0.00
N GLU A 10 -16.02 3.99 0.10
CA GLU A 10 -16.42 5.31 -0.39
C GLU A 10 -15.66 6.43 0.34
N GLY A 11 -15.13 7.37 -0.43
CA GLY A 11 -14.32 8.47 0.10
C GLY A 11 -12.85 8.14 0.31
N MET A 12 -12.40 6.91 0.03
CA MET A 12 -10.97 6.53 -0.01
C MET A 12 -10.38 6.88 -1.38
N THR A 13 -9.32 7.70 -1.42
CA THR A 13 -8.71 8.22 -2.65
C THR A 13 -7.17 8.28 -2.63
N LEU A 14 -6.54 7.81 -3.70
CA LEU A 14 -5.10 7.94 -3.92
C LEU A 14 -4.83 8.99 -5.01
N GLU A 15 -4.16 10.08 -4.65
CA GLU A 15 -3.83 11.18 -5.57
C GLU A 15 -2.32 11.26 -5.81
N TYR A 16 -1.92 11.32 -7.09
CA TYR A 16 -0.51 11.49 -7.44
C TYR A 16 -0.05 12.94 -7.25
N VAL A 17 1.12 13.12 -6.61
CA VAL A 17 1.74 14.44 -6.38
C VAL A 17 2.96 14.63 -7.28
N SER A 18 3.91 13.70 -7.21
CA SER A 18 5.16 13.77 -7.97
C SER A 18 5.81 12.39 -8.08
N GLY A 19 6.81 12.27 -8.95
CA GLY A 19 7.55 11.03 -9.08
C GLY A 19 8.72 11.18 -10.03
N ARG A 20 9.67 10.26 -9.90
CA ARG A 20 10.94 10.28 -10.61
C ARG A 20 11.43 8.86 -10.84
N LEU A 21 12.02 8.64 -12.00
CA LEU A 21 12.75 7.43 -12.33
C LEU A 21 14.24 7.77 -12.45
N GLU A 22 15.09 7.02 -11.76
CA GLU A 22 16.53 7.24 -11.76
C GLU A 22 17.30 5.94 -11.99
N GLU A 23 18.39 6.05 -12.72
CA GLU A 23 19.39 5.00 -12.77
C GLU A 23 20.27 5.05 -11.51
N ASN A 24 20.61 3.90 -10.96
CA ASN A 24 21.57 3.75 -9.89
C ASN A 24 22.67 2.75 -10.31
N PRO A 25 23.72 3.24 -11.01
CA PRO A 25 24.79 2.39 -11.54
C PRO A 25 25.56 1.64 -10.44
N LYS A 26 25.65 2.20 -9.22
CA LYS A 26 26.40 1.60 -8.12
C LYS A 26 25.81 0.27 -7.64
N GLU A 27 24.51 0.09 -7.79
CA GLU A 27 23.81 -1.13 -7.41
C GLU A 27 23.24 -1.89 -8.61
N ASN A 28 23.57 -1.48 -9.85
CA ASN A 28 22.97 -1.97 -11.09
C ASN A 28 21.43 -2.01 -10.96
N SER A 29 20.83 -0.90 -10.54
CA SER A 29 19.40 -0.83 -10.30
C SER A 29 18.75 0.37 -10.95
N ILE A 30 17.47 0.24 -11.27
CA ILE A 30 16.60 1.37 -11.59
C ILE A 30 15.70 1.62 -10.38
N ARG A 31 15.65 2.88 -9.96
CA ARG A 31 14.85 3.35 -8.84
C ARG A 31 13.67 4.14 -9.37
N TYR A 32 12.47 3.84 -8.90
CA TYR A 32 11.39 4.81 -8.92
C TYR A 32 11.13 5.35 -7.53
N GLU A 33 10.74 6.61 -7.48
CA GLU A 33 10.22 7.29 -6.31
C GLU A 33 8.92 7.99 -6.70
N VAL A 34 7.90 7.88 -5.87
CA VAL A 34 6.61 8.53 -6.06
C VAL A 34 6.12 9.14 -4.76
N THR A 35 5.50 10.30 -4.87
CA THR A 35 4.79 10.95 -3.79
C THR A 35 3.31 10.94 -4.13
N VAL A 36 2.50 10.46 -3.19
CA VAL A 36 1.04 10.36 -3.31
C VAL A 36 0.39 10.91 -2.06
N ASP A 37 -0.80 11.48 -2.20
CA ASP A 37 -1.67 11.84 -1.09
C ASP A 37 -2.74 10.75 -0.92
N MET A 38 -2.77 10.16 0.27
CA MET A 38 -3.80 9.21 0.70
C MET A 38 -4.84 9.94 1.56
N ASP A 39 -6.12 9.72 1.29
CA ASP A 39 -7.20 10.39 1.98
C ASP A 39 -8.44 9.53 2.06
N LEU A 40 -9.09 9.47 3.21
CA LEU A 40 -10.32 8.69 3.41
C LEU A 40 -11.39 9.53 4.10
N ASP A 41 -12.65 9.19 3.85
CA ASP A 41 -13.75 9.65 4.68
C ASP A 41 -13.78 8.84 5.97
N PHE A 42 -13.41 9.47 7.08
CA PHE A 42 -13.34 8.81 8.38
C PHE A 42 -14.71 8.28 8.84
N THR A 43 -15.80 8.97 8.50
CA THR A 43 -17.14 8.56 8.89
C THR A 43 -17.54 7.28 8.17
N HIS A 44 -17.35 7.25 6.84
CA HIS A 44 -17.61 6.04 6.06
C HIS A 44 -16.69 4.88 6.47
N PHE A 45 -15.43 5.17 6.78
CA PHE A 45 -14.51 4.16 7.32
C PHE A 45 -15.05 3.53 8.61
N VAL A 46 -15.47 4.33 9.59
CA VAL A 46 -16.01 3.82 10.86
C VAL A 46 -17.29 3.02 10.64
N GLN A 47 -18.19 3.50 9.79
CA GLN A 47 -19.44 2.79 9.46
C GLN A 47 -19.15 1.42 8.83
N MET A 48 -18.26 1.38 7.83
CA MET A 48 -17.88 0.15 7.15
C MET A 48 -17.12 -0.79 8.07
N ALA A 49 -16.16 -0.30 8.86
CA ALA A 49 -15.43 -1.11 9.82
C ALA A 49 -16.38 -1.78 10.83
N ASN A 50 -17.33 -1.03 11.38
CA ASN A 50 -18.31 -1.54 12.35
C ASN A 50 -19.33 -2.51 11.74
N ALA A 51 -19.62 -2.41 10.44
CA ALA A 51 -20.48 -3.37 9.74
C ALA A 51 -19.83 -4.77 9.66
N TYR A 52 -18.49 -4.85 9.64
CA TYR A 52 -17.74 -6.10 9.60
C TYR A 52 -17.24 -6.57 10.97
N ILE A 53 -16.85 -5.64 11.84
CA ILE A 53 -16.34 -5.90 13.19
C ILE A 53 -17.02 -4.91 14.15
N PRO A 54 -18.05 -5.33 14.92
CA PRO A 54 -18.71 -4.46 15.87
C PRO A 54 -17.72 -3.81 16.84
N ASP A 55 -17.87 -2.50 17.06
CA ASP A 55 -16.97 -1.69 17.91
C ASP A 55 -15.49 -1.83 17.52
N TYR A 56 -15.19 -1.79 16.21
CA TYR A 56 -13.87 -2.08 15.68
C TYR A 56 -12.77 -1.23 16.34
N LEU A 57 -12.97 0.09 16.37
CA LEU A 57 -12.00 1.03 16.92
C LEU A 57 -12.03 1.12 18.46
N GLY A 58 -13.07 0.57 19.11
CA GLY A 58 -13.19 0.56 20.56
C GLY A 58 -12.48 -0.61 21.23
N ASN A 59 -12.19 -1.68 20.49
CA ASN A 59 -11.58 -2.88 21.05
C ASN A 59 -10.05 -2.90 20.91
N PRO A 60 -9.28 -2.92 22.02
CA PRO A 60 -7.81 -2.85 22.01
C PRO A 60 -7.11 -4.03 21.35
N VAL A 61 -7.77 -5.19 21.23
CA VAL A 61 -7.16 -6.37 20.61
C VAL A 61 -7.45 -6.50 19.12
N ASN A 62 -8.27 -5.63 18.56
CA ASN A 62 -8.34 -5.50 17.12
C ASN A 62 -7.03 -4.94 16.57
N ALA A 63 -6.77 -5.21 15.30
CA ALA A 63 -5.57 -4.74 14.64
C ALA A 63 -5.89 -4.24 13.23
N ILE A 64 -5.02 -3.37 12.72
CA ILE A 64 -5.07 -2.82 11.37
C ILE A 64 -3.72 -3.02 10.69
N ARG A 65 -3.73 -3.31 9.39
CA ARG A 65 -2.52 -3.32 8.58
C ARG A 65 -2.74 -2.50 7.32
N PRO A 66 -1.91 -1.47 7.04
CA PRO A 66 -1.96 -0.83 5.74
C PRO A 66 -1.41 -1.79 4.68
N GLU A 67 -2.09 -1.88 3.55
CA GLU A 67 -1.59 -2.57 2.37
C GLU A 67 -1.25 -1.50 1.33
N LEU A 68 0.07 -1.37 1.08
CA LEU A 68 0.66 -0.33 0.23
C LEU A 68 1.43 -0.97 -0.93
N ASP A 69 0.87 -2.01 -1.56
CA ASP A 69 1.56 -2.74 -2.63
C ASP A 69 2.02 -1.81 -3.75
N GLY A 70 3.28 -1.96 -4.17
CA GLY A 70 3.92 -1.07 -5.13
C GLY A 70 4.22 0.34 -4.60
N LEU A 71 4.02 0.60 -3.29
CA LEU A 71 4.53 1.79 -2.60
C LEU A 71 5.49 1.37 -1.49
N ALA A 72 5.05 0.56 -0.52
CA ALA A 72 5.85 0.09 0.60
C ALA A 72 5.34 -1.24 1.16
N TYR A 73 6.21 -1.99 1.83
CA TYR A 73 5.84 -3.28 2.44
C TYR A 73 5.87 -3.21 3.96
N HIS A 74 4.71 -3.30 4.63
CA HIS A 74 4.61 -3.24 6.09
C HIS A 74 4.80 -4.64 6.72
N TYR A 75 5.64 -4.77 7.75
CA TYR A 75 6.06 -6.08 8.31
C TYR A 75 4.92 -6.86 9.00
N SER A 76 4.03 -6.17 9.71
CA SER A 76 3.03 -6.80 10.57
C SER A 76 1.72 -6.03 10.57
N TYR A 77 0.73 -6.51 11.30
CA TYR A 77 -0.41 -5.68 11.72
C TYR A 77 -0.03 -4.84 12.94
N ASN A 78 -0.78 -3.77 13.17
CA ASN A 78 -0.70 -2.89 14.34
C ASN A 78 -1.95 -3.09 15.18
N TYR A 79 -1.81 -3.61 16.39
CA TYR A 79 -2.91 -3.64 17.36
C TYR A 79 -3.33 -2.21 17.71
N LEU A 80 -4.62 -2.05 18.02
CA LEU A 80 -5.14 -0.75 18.44
C LEU A 80 -4.68 -0.39 19.86
N PHE A 81 -4.57 -1.38 20.75
CA PHE A 81 -4.10 -1.23 22.13
C PHE A 81 -4.60 0.06 22.81
N ASP A 82 -3.70 0.96 23.19
CA ASP A 82 -3.97 2.19 23.91
C ASP A 82 -4.62 3.28 23.05
N ALA A 83 -4.60 3.14 21.73
CA ALA A 83 -5.32 4.00 20.79
C ALA A 83 -6.80 3.62 20.66
N ALA A 84 -7.21 2.43 21.11
CA ALA A 84 -8.61 2.03 21.07
C ALA A 84 -9.49 3.01 21.86
N GLY A 85 -10.62 3.39 21.26
CA GLY A 85 -11.53 4.42 21.76
C GLY A 85 -11.03 5.87 21.63
N LYS A 86 -9.81 6.10 21.10
CA LYS A 86 -9.23 7.44 20.93
C LYS A 86 -9.04 7.85 19.46
N ILE A 87 -9.15 6.91 18.53
CA ILE A 87 -9.05 7.16 17.09
C ILE A 87 -10.36 7.83 16.64
N SER A 88 -10.32 9.14 16.42
CA SER A 88 -11.50 9.97 16.11
C SER A 88 -11.40 10.73 14.78
N ASP A 89 -10.25 10.65 14.09
CA ASP A 89 -10.02 11.28 12.81
C ASP A 89 -8.93 10.54 12.00
N ASN A 90 -8.69 11.01 10.76
CA ASN A 90 -7.66 10.48 9.88
C ASN A 90 -6.26 10.58 10.47
N GLN A 91 -5.94 11.66 11.18
CA GLN A 91 -4.60 11.86 11.73
C GLN A 91 -4.29 10.80 12.79
N ALA A 92 -5.23 10.53 13.70
CA ALA A 92 -5.10 9.48 14.69
C ALA A 92 -5.03 8.08 14.04
N LEU A 93 -5.85 7.83 13.01
CA LEU A 93 -5.85 6.56 12.27
C LEU A 93 -4.52 6.32 11.55
N PHE A 94 -4.01 7.31 10.83
CA PHE A 94 -2.72 7.23 10.13
C PHE A 94 -1.54 7.12 11.09
N GLY A 95 -1.65 7.71 12.28
CA GLY A 95 -0.67 7.58 13.36
C GLY A 95 -0.40 6.12 13.78
N LEU A 96 -1.32 5.20 13.51
CA LEU A 96 -1.14 3.77 13.82
C LEU A 96 -0.09 3.10 12.93
N PHE A 97 0.20 3.64 11.76
CA PHE A 97 1.04 2.96 10.76
C PHE A 97 1.98 3.87 9.97
N ASN A 98 2.09 5.15 10.30
CA ASN A 98 3.00 6.09 9.62
C ASN A 98 4.47 6.04 10.10
N SER A 99 4.87 5.00 10.82
CA SER A 99 6.25 4.87 11.28
C SER A 99 7.09 4.08 10.28
N PRO A 100 8.14 4.67 9.66
CA PRO A 100 8.96 4.00 8.66
C PRO A 100 9.66 2.74 9.18
N ARG A 101 9.86 2.63 10.50
CA ARG A 101 10.50 1.46 11.14
C ARG A 101 9.77 0.14 10.89
N TYR A 102 8.48 0.19 10.61
CA TYR A 102 7.64 -0.99 10.39
C TYR A 102 7.56 -1.41 8.91
N TYR A 103 8.35 -0.79 8.04
CA TYR A 103 8.37 -1.11 6.62
C TYR A 103 9.66 -1.80 6.22
N MET A 104 9.59 -2.75 5.30
CA MET A 104 10.73 -3.50 4.79
C MET A 104 11.54 -2.69 3.77
N ASP A 105 12.85 -2.81 3.86
CA ASP A 105 13.81 -2.18 2.94
C ASP A 105 14.95 -3.13 2.51
N GLN A 106 14.69 -4.43 2.59
CA GLN A 106 15.62 -5.46 2.17
C GLN A 106 15.33 -5.89 0.72
N TRP A 107 16.38 -6.33 0.01
CA TRP A 107 16.23 -6.96 -1.29
C TRP A 107 15.49 -8.30 -1.15
N ALA A 108 14.56 -8.54 -2.06
CA ALA A 108 13.86 -9.81 -2.20
C ALA A 108 13.85 -10.23 -3.68
N ASN A 109 13.80 -11.55 -3.91
CA ASN A 109 13.60 -12.08 -5.26
C ASN A 109 12.12 -11.92 -5.63
N GLY A 110 11.83 -11.16 -6.68
CA GLY A 110 10.54 -11.16 -7.36
C GLY A 110 10.50 -12.23 -8.46
N LEU A 111 9.46 -12.19 -9.29
CA LEU A 111 9.26 -13.16 -10.37
C LEU A 111 10.36 -13.08 -11.45
N HIS A 112 10.71 -11.85 -11.86
CA HIS A 112 11.67 -11.60 -12.93
C HIS A 112 12.85 -10.71 -12.51
N LEU A 113 12.70 -9.95 -11.42
CA LEU A 113 13.68 -8.99 -10.93
C LEU A 113 13.84 -9.13 -9.42
N ARG A 114 15.02 -8.78 -8.90
CA ARG A 114 15.14 -8.46 -7.47
C ARG A 114 14.48 -7.10 -7.23
N VAL A 115 13.73 -7.01 -6.15
CA VAL A 115 13.01 -5.80 -5.76
C VAL A 115 13.38 -5.40 -4.34
N ARG A 116 13.44 -4.10 -4.08
CA ARG A 116 13.63 -3.56 -2.73
C ARG A 116 12.76 -2.33 -2.56
N TYR A 117 11.93 -2.31 -1.54
CA TYR A 117 11.24 -1.09 -1.13
C TYR A 117 12.22 -0.16 -0.39
N GLY A 118 12.06 1.15 -0.50
CA GLY A 118 12.67 2.11 0.42
C GLY A 118 11.81 2.25 1.67
N LYS A 119 12.40 2.77 2.76
CA LYS A 119 11.59 3.24 3.89
C LYS A 119 10.72 4.41 3.39
N PRO A 120 9.38 4.34 3.51
CA PRO A 120 8.52 5.43 3.10
C PRO A 120 8.65 6.62 4.05
N GLU A 121 8.50 7.83 3.52
CA GLU A 121 8.36 9.04 4.31
C GLU A 121 6.88 9.42 4.40
N PHE A 122 6.45 9.83 5.59
CA PHE A 122 5.07 10.19 5.86
C PHE A 122 4.98 11.62 6.36
N VAL A 123 4.10 12.41 5.75
CA VAL A 123 3.84 13.80 6.14
C VAL A 123 2.34 14.01 6.23
N GLN A 124 1.87 14.51 7.37
CA GLN A 124 0.47 14.91 7.50
C GLN A 124 0.22 16.23 6.73
N VAL A 125 -0.75 16.23 5.81
CA VAL A 125 -1.14 17.41 5.02
C VAL A 125 -2.64 17.62 5.16
N GLY A 126 -3.04 18.44 6.14
CA GLY A 126 -4.44 18.59 6.51
C GLY A 126 -5.04 17.25 6.94
N ARG A 127 -6.10 16.79 6.25
CA ARG A 127 -6.71 15.48 6.50
C ARG A 127 -6.02 14.30 5.80
N LYS A 128 -5.08 14.57 4.90
CA LYS A 128 -4.41 13.59 4.04
C LYS A 128 -3.09 13.12 4.66
N LEU A 129 -2.69 11.91 4.34
CA LEU A 129 -1.33 11.43 4.56
C LEU A 129 -0.57 11.47 3.23
N ARG A 130 0.40 12.37 3.13
CA ARG A 130 1.35 12.36 2.02
C ARG A 130 2.39 11.27 2.28
N VAL A 131 2.56 10.39 1.30
CA VAL A 131 3.54 9.31 1.33
C VAL A 131 4.53 9.51 0.20
N THR A 132 5.82 9.61 0.52
CA THR A 132 6.88 9.44 -0.47
C THR A 132 7.42 8.04 -0.34
N ALA A 133 7.30 7.26 -1.41
CA ALA A 133 7.64 5.85 -1.44
C ALA A 133 8.60 5.57 -2.60
N ARG A 134 9.47 4.60 -2.39
CA ARG A 134 10.54 4.26 -3.33
C ARG A 134 10.59 2.77 -3.52
N LYS A 135 10.92 2.30 -4.72
CA LYS A 135 11.34 0.92 -4.92
C LYS A 135 12.38 0.82 -6.04
N ASP A 136 13.34 -0.03 -5.76
CA ASP A 136 14.48 -0.32 -6.62
C ASP A 136 14.27 -1.68 -7.29
N PHE A 137 14.67 -1.78 -8.54
CA PHE A 137 14.65 -2.97 -9.38
C PHE A 137 16.05 -3.29 -9.86
N ARG A 138 16.44 -4.55 -9.87
CA ARG A 138 17.68 -5.02 -10.52
C ARG A 138 17.53 -6.45 -11.03
N PRO A 139 18.42 -6.93 -11.92
CA PRO A 139 18.32 -8.27 -12.46
C PRO A 139 18.48 -9.34 -11.37
N LEU A 140 17.95 -10.54 -11.63
CA LEU A 140 18.07 -11.68 -10.71
C LEU A 140 19.49 -12.26 -10.71
N ASP A 141 20.14 -12.24 -11.88
CA ASP A 141 21.55 -12.54 -12.04
C ASP A 141 22.42 -11.28 -11.84
N ASP A 142 23.68 -11.46 -11.46
CA ASP A 142 24.58 -10.33 -11.18
C ASP A 142 25.39 -9.90 -12.44
N THR A 143 25.08 -10.44 -13.63
CA THR A 143 25.84 -10.22 -14.87
C THR A 143 25.14 -9.31 -15.87
N SER A 144 23.81 -9.36 -15.92
CA SER A 144 22.98 -8.55 -16.80
C SER A 144 22.91 -7.11 -16.28
N GLN A 145 22.82 -6.13 -17.17
CA GLN A 145 22.45 -4.77 -16.80
C GLN A 145 20.94 -4.64 -16.84
N ILE A 146 20.37 -3.83 -15.95
CA ILE A 146 18.94 -3.51 -16.03
C ILE A 146 18.71 -2.38 -17.03
N GLU A 147 17.68 -2.52 -17.84
CA GLU A 147 17.19 -1.50 -18.76
C GLU A 147 15.75 -1.08 -18.40
N ILE A 148 15.33 0.10 -18.88
CA ILE A 148 13.95 0.57 -18.65
C ILE A 148 12.93 -0.42 -19.22
N GLY A 149 13.25 -1.09 -20.33
CA GLY A 149 12.39 -2.11 -20.95
C GLY A 149 12.10 -3.31 -20.06
N ASP A 150 12.91 -3.54 -19.01
CA ASP A 150 12.71 -4.62 -18.05
C ASP A 150 11.70 -4.25 -16.95
N LEU A 151 11.36 -2.96 -16.80
CA LEU A 151 10.48 -2.51 -15.72
C LEU A 151 9.06 -3.08 -15.89
N PRO A 152 8.48 -3.62 -14.80
CA PRO A 152 7.12 -4.14 -14.83
C PRO A 152 6.08 -3.01 -14.80
N VAL A 153 4.80 -3.37 -14.75
CA VAL A 153 3.77 -2.42 -14.36
C VAL A 153 4.02 -1.97 -12.90
N LEU A 154 4.08 -0.66 -12.69
CA LEU A 154 4.26 -0.07 -11.37
C LEU A 154 2.89 0.34 -10.83
N GLN A 155 2.23 -0.57 -10.10
CA GLN A 155 0.94 -0.30 -9.46
C GLN A 155 1.07 0.48 -8.15
N PHE A 156 0.05 1.25 -7.79
CA PHE A 156 -0.05 1.96 -6.52
C PHE A 156 -1.31 1.49 -5.78
N HIS A 157 -1.14 0.48 -4.95
CA HIS A 157 -2.20 -0.03 -4.09
C HIS A 157 -2.21 0.76 -2.79
N TRP A 158 -3.41 1.16 -2.37
CA TRP A 158 -3.67 1.58 -1.00
C TRP A 158 -4.95 0.93 -0.46
N ALA A 159 -4.81 0.15 0.60
CA ALA A 159 -5.91 -0.47 1.33
C ALA A 159 -5.64 -0.55 2.84
N LEU A 160 -6.69 -0.83 3.61
CA LEU A 160 -6.67 -1.07 5.05
C LEU A 160 -7.22 -2.47 5.32
N ASN A 161 -6.36 -3.37 5.75
CA ASN A 161 -6.74 -4.70 6.20
C ASN A 161 -7.15 -4.61 7.68
N LEU A 162 -8.44 -4.88 7.94
CA LEU A 162 -9.01 -4.85 9.28
C LEU A 162 -9.02 -6.26 9.84
N LEU A 163 -8.38 -6.42 11.00
CA LEU A 163 -8.23 -7.69 11.67
C LEU A 163 -8.96 -7.67 13.01
N GLN A 164 -9.74 -8.72 13.25
CA GLN A 164 -10.37 -8.97 14.54
C GLN A 164 -9.58 -10.01 15.30
N SER A 165 -9.29 -9.74 16.57
CA SER A 165 -8.86 -10.78 17.50
C SER A 165 -10.03 -11.16 18.39
N ASP A 166 -10.27 -12.45 18.57
CA ASP A 166 -11.24 -12.96 19.53
C ASP A 166 -10.48 -13.68 20.65
N LEU A 167 -10.31 -12.99 21.78
CA LEU A 167 -9.67 -13.55 22.97
C LEU A 167 -10.52 -14.63 23.66
N THR A 168 -11.78 -14.79 23.27
CA THR A 168 -12.70 -15.77 23.87
C THR A 168 -12.60 -17.15 23.20
N VAL A 169 -11.94 -17.25 22.04
CA VAL A 169 -11.72 -18.51 21.34
C VAL A 169 -10.39 -19.12 21.77
N PRO A 170 -10.39 -20.25 22.50
CA PRO A 170 -9.16 -20.91 22.91
C PRO A 170 -8.33 -21.32 21.67
N GLY A 171 -7.07 -20.88 21.62
CA GLY A 171 -6.14 -21.21 20.53
C GLY A 171 -6.10 -20.21 19.36
N LEU A 172 -6.92 -19.15 19.37
CA LEU A 172 -6.76 -18.04 18.43
C LEU A 172 -5.66 -17.10 18.93
N ILE A 173 -4.43 -17.32 18.48
CA ILE A 173 -3.24 -16.59 18.98
C ILE A 173 -3.02 -15.26 18.21
N ALA A 174 -3.56 -15.14 16.98
CA ALA A 174 -3.34 -13.97 16.11
C ALA A 174 -4.64 -13.40 15.54
N PRO A 175 -4.74 -12.07 15.35
CA PRO A 175 -5.85 -11.42 14.67
C PRO A 175 -6.07 -11.98 13.27
N ALA A 176 -7.33 -12.18 12.89
CA ALA A 176 -7.72 -12.66 11.58
C ALA A 176 -8.28 -11.50 10.74
N THR A 177 -7.85 -11.40 9.48
CA THR A 177 -8.46 -10.48 8.51
C THR A 177 -9.95 -10.78 8.39
N LYS A 178 -10.78 -9.73 8.54
CA LYS A 178 -12.22 -9.79 8.30
C LYS A 178 -12.62 -9.08 7.02
N VAL A 179 -11.98 -7.96 6.72
CA VAL A 179 -12.21 -7.20 5.50
C VAL A 179 -10.97 -6.40 5.14
N VAL A 180 -10.73 -6.21 3.85
CA VAL A 180 -9.75 -5.28 3.29
C VAL A 180 -10.51 -4.15 2.60
N LEU A 181 -10.42 -2.94 3.15
CA LEU A 181 -11.05 -1.74 2.61
C LEU A 181 -10.10 -1.04 1.66
N MET A 182 -10.51 -0.77 0.44
CA MET A 182 -9.62 -0.25 -0.61
C MET A 182 -10.30 0.85 -1.44
N TYR A 183 -9.51 1.66 -2.16
CA TYR A 183 -10.06 2.69 -3.06
C TYR A 183 -10.52 2.15 -4.43
N MET A 184 -10.10 0.92 -4.75
CA MET A 184 -10.35 0.25 -6.03
C MET A 184 -11.68 -0.51 -6.02
N ASP A 185 -12.19 -0.84 -7.21
CA ASP A 185 -13.32 -1.75 -7.36
C ASP A 185 -12.88 -3.20 -7.13
N GLU A 186 -13.84 -4.08 -6.81
CA GLU A 186 -13.57 -5.46 -6.37
C GLU A 186 -13.26 -6.44 -7.51
N ASP A 187 -13.56 -6.05 -8.75
CA ASP A 187 -13.28 -6.86 -9.93
C ASP A 187 -11.88 -6.58 -10.50
N PHE A 188 -11.35 -7.58 -11.21
CA PHE A 188 -10.04 -7.51 -11.83
C PHE A 188 -10.14 -7.15 -13.31
N VAL A 189 -9.12 -6.44 -13.79
CA VAL A 189 -8.88 -6.14 -15.20
C VAL A 189 -7.44 -6.48 -15.56
N GLU A 190 -7.22 -6.87 -16.81
CA GLU A 190 -5.89 -7.19 -17.30
C GLU A 190 -5.19 -5.92 -17.82
N VAL A 191 -3.97 -5.67 -17.32
CA VAL A 191 -3.11 -4.58 -17.74
C VAL A 191 -1.73 -5.15 -18.02
N GLU A 192 -1.28 -5.12 -19.28
CA GLU A 192 0.03 -5.63 -19.70
C GLU A 192 0.31 -7.09 -19.25
N GLY A 193 -0.73 -7.92 -19.17
CA GLY A 193 -0.64 -9.32 -18.71
C GLY A 193 -0.69 -9.50 -17.19
N GLU A 194 -0.83 -8.43 -16.42
CA GLU A 194 -1.03 -8.47 -14.96
C GLU A 194 -2.51 -8.24 -14.60
N GLN A 195 -3.01 -8.97 -13.60
CA GLN A 195 -4.37 -8.77 -13.08
C GLN A 195 -4.34 -7.72 -11.98
N LEU A 196 -5.01 -6.58 -12.21
CA LEU A 196 -5.11 -5.48 -11.26
C LEU A 196 -6.58 -5.25 -10.88
N PHE A 197 -6.83 -4.78 -9.66
CA PHE A 197 -8.18 -4.31 -9.32
C PHE A 197 -8.55 -3.12 -10.21
N ARG A 198 -9.78 -3.09 -10.72
CA ARG A 198 -10.28 -1.95 -11.50
C ARG A 198 -10.18 -0.68 -10.66
N GLY A 199 -9.72 0.40 -11.29
CA GLY A 199 -9.47 1.67 -10.61
C GLY A 199 -8.04 1.83 -10.06
N THR A 200 -7.22 0.77 -10.04
CA THR A 200 -5.81 0.84 -9.59
C THR A 200 -5.05 1.88 -10.40
N ARG A 201 -4.35 2.80 -9.72
CA ARG A 201 -3.39 3.71 -10.35
C ARG A 201 -2.11 2.96 -10.67
N TYR A 202 -1.58 3.13 -11.88
CA TYR A 202 -0.36 2.46 -12.29
C TYR A 202 0.45 3.26 -13.28
N ILE A 203 1.69 2.83 -13.53
CA ILE A 203 2.54 3.30 -14.61
C ILE A 203 2.97 2.08 -15.45
N ASN A 204 2.92 2.20 -16.77
CA ASN A 204 3.61 1.25 -17.63
C ASN A 204 5.12 1.51 -17.59
N GLY A 205 5.87 0.70 -16.84
CA GLY A 205 7.32 0.88 -16.64
C GLY A 205 8.11 0.94 -17.94
N LYS A 206 7.70 0.17 -18.96
CA LYS A 206 8.36 0.09 -20.27
C LYS A 206 8.24 1.37 -21.10
N GLN A 207 7.29 2.25 -20.75
CA GLN A 207 7.05 3.53 -21.43
C GLN A 207 7.66 4.72 -20.67
N LEU A 208 8.44 4.46 -19.62
CA LEU A 208 9.11 5.51 -18.88
C LEU A 208 10.41 5.96 -19.56
N SER A 209 10.90 7.09 -19.09
CA SER A 209 12.25 7.60 -19.33
C SER A 209 12.83 8.03 -17.99
N PHE A 210 14.15 8.02 -17.84
CA PHE A 210 14.78 8.61 -16.65
C PHE A 210 14.41 10.10 -16.52
N GLY A 211 14.25 10.54 -15.28
CA GLY A 211 13.80 11.88 -14.92
C GLY A 211 12.40 11.88 -14.31
N ASN A 212 11.70 13.02 -14.44
CA ASN A 212 10.40 13.22 -13.83
C ASN A 212 9.33 12.36 -14.49
N ILE A 213 8.46 11.79 -13.68
CA ILE A 213 7.23 11.13 -14.11
C ILE A 213 6.15 12.21 -14.14
N ALA A 214 5.49 12.38 -15.28
CA ALA A 214 4.41 13.36 -15.42
C ALA A 214 3.07 12.77 -14.98
N PRO A 215 2.12 13.59 -14.47
CA PRO A 215 0.79 13.10 -14.09
C PRO A 215 0.06 12.33 -15.19
N LYS A 216 0.25 12.69 -16.46
CA LYS A 216 -0.33 11.99 -17.63
C LYS A 216 0.19 10.56 -17.83
N GLN A 217 1.31 10.20 -17.20
CA GLN A 217 1.87 8.85 -17.23
C GLN A 217 1.29 7.97 -16.11
N ILE A 218 0.49 8.55 -15.22
CA ILE A 218 -0.26 7.82 -14.20
C ILE A 218 -1.60 7.42 -14.79
N LEU A 219 -1.71 6.14 -15.09
CA LEU A 219 -2.87 5.53 -15.72
C LEU A 219 -3.81 4.95 -14.64
N THR A 220 -4.99 4.55 -15.08
CA THR A 220 -5.98 3.84 -14.24
C THR A 220 -6.37 2.55 -14.93
N ALA A 221 -6.36 1.45 -14.19
CA ALA A 221 -6.80 0.15 -14.67
C ALA A 221 -8.31 0.18 -14.94
N GLN A 222 -8.75 -0.20 -16.14
CA GLN A 222 -10.14 -0.17 -16.63
C GLN A 222 -10.41 -1.39 -17.50
#